data_AF-A0A413F9J2-F1
#
_entry.id   AF-A0A413F9J2-F1
#
_cell.length_a   1.000
_cell.length_b   1.000
_cell.length_c   1.000
_cell.angle_alpha   90.00
_cell.angle_beta   90.00
_cell.angle_gamma   90.00
#
_symmetry.space_group_name_H-M   'P 1'
#
loop_
_entity.id
_entity.type
_entity.pdbx_description
1 polymer ?
#
loop_
_entity_poly.entity_id
_entity_poly.type
_entity_poly.pdbx_seq_one_letter_code
_entity_poly.pdbx_strand_id
1 'polypeptide(L)'
;MMAMLLDENPFEKVAEPIVKLLNLAVTPALAIVGALGAIYCIFLGAKLAKAEEPQDREKAKNSLKNAIIGFVLIFVLIVVLKIGMDSMQVWMSDYVK
;
A
#
# COMPACT_ATOMS: atom_id res chain seq x y z
N MET A 1 4.82 49.55 3.68
CA MET A 1 4.26 49.17 2.37
C MET A 1 5.26 48.26 1.68
N MET A 2 5.18 46.95 1.93
CA MET A 2 5.77 45.89 1.10
C MET A 2 5.19 44.58 1.64
N ALA A 3 3.87 44.43 1.49
CA ALA A 3 3.23 43.16 1.75
C ALA A 3 3.71 42.21 0.65
N MET A 4 4.66 41.37 1.06
CA MET A 4 5.03 40.08 0.52
C MET A 4 3.83 39.42 -0.20
N LEU A 5 3.76 39.61 -1.53
CA LEU A 5 2.98 38.74 -2.40
C LEU A 5 3.80 37.45 -2.52
N LEU A 6 3.54 36.52 -1.60
CA LEU A 6 3.87 35.12 -1.83
C LEU A 6 3.00 34.68 -3.01
N ASP A 7 3.62 34.65 -4.19
CA ASP A 7 3.05 33.98 -5.35
C ASP A 7 3.00 32.49 -4.99
N GLU A 8 1.89 32.05 -4.40
CA GLU A 8 1.67 30.64 -4.09
C GLU A 8 1.77 29.86 -5.39
N ASN A 9 2.80 29.01 -5.49
CA ASN A 9 3.13 28.32 -6.72
C ASN A 9 1.91 27.52 -7.20
N PRO A 10 1.39 27.76 -8.42
CA PRO A 10 0.13 27.18 -8.88
C PRO A 10 0.16 25.65 -8.90
N PHE A 11 1.34 25.04 -9.00
CA PHE A 11 1.51 23.59 -8.90
C PHE A 11 1.21 23.06 -7.50
N GLU A 12 1.58 23.79 -6.44
CA GLU A 12 1.35 23.38 -5.05
C GLU A 12 -0.14 23.37 -4.71
N LYS A 13 -0.89 24.40 -5.13
CA LYS A 13 -2.35 24.45 -4.96
C LYS A 13 -3.10 23.29 -5.58
N VAL A 14 -2.59 22.77 -6.70
CA VAL A 14 -3.21 21.64 -7.41
C VAL A 14 -2.76 20.30 -6.80
N ALA A 15 -1.50 20.19 -6.36
CA ALA A 15 -0.94 18.96 -5.83
C ALA A 15 -1.40 18.66 -4.39
N GLU A 16 -1.56 19.68 -3.54
CA GLU A 16 -1.92 19.52 -2.13
C GLU A 16 -3.19 18.68 -1.89
N PRO A 17 -4.35 18.95 -2.54
CA PRO A 17 -5.54 18.14 -2.33
C PRO A 17 -5.35 16.69 -2.79
N ILE A 18 -4.61 16.47 -3.88
CA ILE A 18 -4.34 15.12 -4.40
C ILE A 18 -3.49 14.33 -3.41
N VAL A 19 -2.38 14.92 -2.94
CA VAL A 19 -1.47 14.31 -1.98
C VAL A 19 -2.18 14.03 -0.66
N LYS A 20 -3.03 14.95 -0.19
CA LYS A 20 -3.83 14.77 1.02
C LYS A 20 -4.80 13.59 0.91
N LEU A 21 -5.49 13.45 -0.23
CA LEU A 21 -6.39 12.33 -0.48
C LEU A 21 -5.62 11.00 -0.54
N LEU A 22 -4.46 10.97 -1.19
CA LEU A 22 -3.61 9.79 -1.26
C LEU A 22 -3.12 9.38 0.14
N ASN A 23 -2.59 10.31 0.93
CA ASN A 23 -2.14 10.03 2.29
C ASN A 23 -3.27 9.54 3.21
N LEU A 24 -4.48 10.10 3.03
CA LEU A 24 -5.67 9.67 3.76
C LEU A 24 -6.12 8.26 3.35
N ALA A 25 -5.95 7.87 2.08
CA ALA A 25 -6.38 6.58 1.56
C ALA A 25 -5.36 5.43 1.76
N VAL A 26 -4.05 5.73 1.75
CA VAL A 26 -3.00 4.70 1.84
C VAL A 26 -3.04 3.93 3.16
N THR A 27 -3.23 4.63 4.29
CA THR A 27 -3.28 4.00 5.61
C THR A 27 -4.46 3.01 5.77
N PRO A 28 -5.72 3.38 5.46
CA PRO A 28 -6.83 2.44 5.49
C PRO A 28 -6.68 1.34 4.44
N ALA A 29 -6.11 1.62 3.26
CA ALA A 29 -5.83 0.59 2.27
C ALA A 29 -4.87 -0.49 2.80
N LEU A 30 -3.80 -0.10 3.49
CA LEU A 30 -2.88 -1.03 4.14
C LEU A 30 -3.58 -1.86 5.22
N ALA A 31 -4.43 -1.24 6.04
CA ALA A 31 -5.19 -1.94 7.06
C ALA A 31 -6.13 -3.00 6.46
N ILE A 32 -6.83 -2.66 5.37
CA ILE A 32 -7.74 -3.58 4.67
C ILE A 32 -6.96 -4.73 4.05
N VAL A 33 -5.85 -4.46 3.34
CA VAL A 33 -5.01 -5.50 2.76
C VAL A 33 -4.46 -6.43 3.83
N GLY A 34 -4.00 -5.89 4.96
CA GLY A 34 -3.55 -6.67 6.11
C GLY A 34 -4.64 -7.58 6.66
N ALA A 35 -5.84 -7.05 6.89
CA ALA A 35 -6.97 -7.80 7.42
C ALA A 35 -7.43 -8.91 6.45
N LEU A 36 -7.65 -8.57 5.18
CA LEU A 36 -8.07 -9.52 4.15
C LEU A 36 -7.01 -10.60 3.90
N GLY A 37 -5.73 -10.21 3.87
CA GLY A 37 -4.61 -11.14 3.75
C GLY A 37 -4.56 -12.14 4.90
N ALA A 38 -4.73 -11.67 6.13
CA ALA A 38 -4.75 -12.53 7.32
C ALA A 38 -5.94 -13.51 7.28
N ILE A 39 -7.14 -13.01 6.99
CA ILE A 39 -8.35 -13.85 6.88
C ILE A 39 -8.15 -14.93 5.81
N TYR A 40 -7.66 -14.55 4.62
CA TYR A 40 -7.44 -15.48 3.52
C TYR A 40 -6.39 -16.54 3.85
N CYS A 41 -5.31 -16.16 4.55
CA CYS A 41 -4.30 -17.11 5.03
C CYS A 41 -4.87 -18.11 6.03
N ILE A 42 -5.77 -17.71 6.92
CA ILE A 42 -6.45 -18.62 7.87
C ILE A 42 -7.30 -19.64 7.10
N PHE A 43 -8.09 -19.21 6.12
CA PHE A 43 -8.90 -20.12 5.30
C PHE A 43 -8.05 -21.13 4.53
N LEU A 44 -6.96 -20.69 3.90
CA LEU A 44 -6.04 -21.60 3.20
C LEU A 44 -5.29 -22.53 4.15
N GLY A 45 -4.88 -22.03 5.31
CA GLY A 45 -4.24 -22.84 6.36
C GLY A 45 -5.16 -23.94 6.88
N ALA A 46 -6.43 -23.60 7.13
CA ALA A 46 -7.44 -24.58 7.52
C ALA A 46 -7.68 -25.63 6.42
N LYS A 47 -7.69 -25.22 5.14
CA LYS A 47 -7.82 -26.15 4.00
C LYS A 47 -6.61 -27.09 3.90
N LEU A 48 -5.39 -26.59 4.14
CA LEU A 48 -4.18 -27.40 4.16
C LEU A 48 -4.18 -28.40 5.34
N ALA A 49 -4.63 -27.97 6.51
CA ALA A 49 -4.69 -28.82 7.71
C ALA A 49 -5.69 -29.99 7.56
N LYS A 50 -6.80 -29.76 6.86
CA LYS A 50 -7.84 -30.78 6.61
C LYS A 50 -7.58 -31.65 5.37
N ALA A 51 -6.54 -31.38 4.59
CA ALA A 51 -6.23 -32.17 3.40
C ALA A 51 -5.60 -33.51 3.79
N GLU A 52 -6.33 -34.60 3.57
CA GLU A 52 -5.91 -35.97 3.86
C GLU A 52 -5.26 -36.64 2.65
N GLU A 53 -5.75 -36.35 1.43
CA GLU A 53 -5.17 -36.88 0.20
C GLU A 53 -3.89 -36.14 -0.21
N PRO A 54 -2.85 -36.86 -0.67
CA PRO A 54 -1.57 -36.25 -1.05
C PRO A 54 -1.70 -35.20 -2.16
N GLN A 55 -2.60 -35.43 -3.13
CA GLN A 55 -2.86 -34.50 -4.21
C GLN A 55 -3.49 -33.18 -3.73
N ASP A 56 -4.37 -33.24 -2.73
CA ASP A 56 -5.04 -32.06 -2.19
C ASP A 56 -4.13 -31.27 -1.24
N ARG A 57 -3.22 -31.96 -0.53
CA ARG A 57 -2.15 -31.31 0.24
C ARG A 57 -1.22 -30.49 -0.64
N GLU A 58 -0.76 -31.03 -1.76
CA GLU A 58 0.13 -30.31 -2.68
C GLU A 58 -0.55 -29.09 -3.29
N LYS A 59 -1.81 -29.23 -3.72
CA LYS A 59 -2.62 -28.11 -4.21
C LYS A 59 -2.78 -27.01 -3.16
N ALA A 60 -3.18 -27.39 -1.93
CA ALA A 60 -3.36 -26.43 -0.84
C ALA A 60 -2.05 -25.73 -0.45
N LYS A 61 -0.92 -26.44 -0.46
CA LYS A 61 0.40 -25.88 -0.18
C LYS A 61 0.84 -24.88 -1.26
N ASN A 62 0.59 -25.20 -2.53
CA ASN A 62 0.85 -24.28 -3.64
C ASN A 62 -0.04 -23.03 -3.58
N SER A 63 -1.32 -23.19 -3.25
CA SER A 63 -2.22 -22.05 -3.02
C SER A 63 -1.73 -21.17 -1.88
N LEU A 64 -1.30 -21.75 -0.76
CA LEU A 64 -0.76 -20.99 0.36
C LEU A 64 0.52 -20.23 -0.02
N LYS A 65 1.45 -20.88 -0.74
CA LYS A 65 2.67 -20.23 -1.24
C LYS A 65 2.35 -19.03 -2.14
N ASN A 66 1.43 -19.21 -3.09
CA ASN A 66 1.01 -18.16 -4.00
C ASN A 66 0.30 -17.01 -3.25
N ALA A 67 -0.52 -17.32 -2.26
CA ALA A 67 -1.19 -16.32 -1.43
C ALA A 67 -0.18 -15.45 -0.64
N ILE A 68 0.84 -16.08 -0.04
CA ILE A 68 1.90 -15.36 0.67
C ILE A 68 2.68 -14.47 -0.29
N ILE A 69 3.08 -14.99 -1.46
CA ILE A 69 3.80 -14.20 -2.48
C ILE A 69 2.96 -13.01 -2.92
N GLY A 70 1.68 -13.22 -3.22
CA GLY A 70 0.77 -12.14 -3.61
C GLY A 70 0.60 -11.09 -2.53
N PHE A 71 0.40 -11.50 -1.27
CA PHE A 71 0.28 -10.59 -0.14
C PHE A 71 1.56 -9.76 0.06
N VAL A 72 2.73 -10.40 0.05
CA VAL A 72 4.02 -9.71 0.18
C VAL A 72 4.24 -8.75 -0.99
N LEU A 73 3.91 -9.15 -2.21
CA LEU A 73 4.07 -8.31 -3.39
C LEU A 73 3.21 -7.04 -3.31
N ILE A 74 1.92 -7.18 -2.96
CA ILE A 74 1.02 -6.02 -2.78
C ILE A 74 1.48 -5.13 -1.62
N PHE A 75 1.90 -5.73 -0.50
CA PHE A 75 2.39 -4.98 0.65
C PHE A 75 3.62 -4.14 0.29
N VAL A 76 4.61 -4.74 -0.36
CA VAL A 76 5.83 -4.04 -0.80
C VAL A 76 5.48 -2.94 -1.79
N LEU A 77 4.60 -3.18 -2.77
CA LEU A 77 4.14 -2.16 -3.72
C LEU A 77 3.56 -0.93 -3.02
N ILE A 78 2.64 -1.12 -2.07
CA ILE A 78 2.00 0.00 -1.36
C ILE A 78 3.01 0.74 -0.48
N VAL A 79 3.89 0.03 0.21
CA VAL A 79 4.93 0.64 1.06
C VAL A 79 5.92 1.46 0.23
N VAL A 80 6.37 0.93 -0.92
CA VAL A 80 7.25 1.66 -1.84
C VAL A 80 6.56 2.91 -2.39
N LEU A 81 5.28 2.83 -2.76
CA LEU A 81 4.52 4.00 -3.20
C LEU A 81 4.39 5.06 -2.10
N LYS A 82 4.18 4.64 -0.84
CA LYS A 82 4.13 5.56 0.30
C LYS A 82 5.46 6.30 0.49
N ILE A 83 6.56 5.54 0.57
CA ILE A 83 7.90 6.12 0.73
C ILE A 83 8.25 7.01 -0.47
N GLY A 84 7.90 6.59 -1.68
CA GLY A 84 8.09 7.38 -2.89
C GLY A 84 7.32 8.69 -2.87
N MET A 85 6.05 8.69 -2.43
CA MET A 85 5.27 9.91 -2.25
C MET A 85 5.87 10.84 -1.22
N ASP A 86 6.26 10.32 -0.06
CA ASP A 86 6.90 11.12 1.00
C ASP A 86 8.20 11.76 0.49
N SER A 87 9.02 10.99 -0.23
CA SER A 87 10.26 11.49 -0.84
C SER A 87 10.01 12.55 -1.91
N MET A 88 8.96 12.42 -2.72
CA MET A 88 8.59 13.42 -3.73
C MET A 88 8.06 14.71 -3.08
N GLN A 89 7.34 14.62 -1.96
CA GLN A 89 6.88 15.79 -1.21
C GLN A 89 8.06 16.59 -0.64
N VAL A 90 9.03 15.90 -0.04
CA VAL A 90 10.26 16.53 0.47
C VAL A 90 11.01 17.23 -0.67
N TRP A 91 11.21 16.55 -1.79
CA TRP A 91 11.82 17.14 -2.98
C TRP A 91 11.06 18.37 -3.48
N MET A 92 9.72 18.29 -3.58
CA MET A 92 8.89 19.41 -4.02
C MET A 92 9.06 20.62 -3.09
N SER A 93 9.08 20.42 -1.77
CA SER A 93 9.25 21.51 -0.79
C SER A 93 10.63 22.18 -0.82
N ASP A 94 11.67 21.46 -1.24
CA ASP A 94 13.03 22.01 -1.31
C ASP A 94 13.24 22.84 -2.58
N TYR A 95 12.57 22.48 -3.68
CA TYR A 95 12.69 23.14 -4.99
C TYR A 95 11.65 24.24 -5.21
N VAL A 96 10.47 24.14 -4.60
CA VAL A 96 9.46 25.20 -4.60
C VAL A 96 9.71 26.10 -3.39
N LYS A 97 10.63 27.06 -3.56
CA LYS A 97 10.88 28.18 -2.65
C LYS A 97 10.68 29.50 -3.37
#